data_AF-A0A110B5M2-F1
#
_entry.id   AF-A0A110B5M2-F1
#
_cell.length_a   1.000
_cell.length_b   1.000
_cell.length_c   1.000
_cell.angle_alpha   90.00
_cell.angle_beta   90.00
_cell.angle_gamma   90.00
#
_symmetry.space_group_name_H-M   'P 1'
#
loop_
_entity.id
_entity.type
_entity.pdbx_description
1 polymer ?
#
loop_
_entity_poly.entity_id
_entity_poly.type
_entity_poly.pdbx_seq_one_letter_code
_entity_poly.pdbx_strand_id
1 'polypeptide(L)'
;MIDRGSLKEKYATMATDDLLEITSNKSDYTELAVSVALEELKKRNVAEAEIKSYVSVLAYKPDQTVINNHFVDLNIFHKVGNYTLVIPIIKHRAYSDFCRYTGFALKKRQANYYLVTGTTFLIIAIILAANYQASFLLIWASGFSISFLFDIGYNKTRQIGQIREKVDEGKDPEAVF
;
A
#
# COMPACT_ATOMS: atom_id res chain seq x y z
N MET A 1 2.45 -30.52 22.26
CA MET A 1 1.54 -31.31 21.41
C MET A 1 0.16 -30.69 21.57
N ILE A 2 -0.47 -30.24 20.49
CA ILE A 2 -1.79 -29.59 20.57
C ILE A 2 -2.83 -30.70 20.68
N ASP A 3 -3.65 -30.66 21.73
CA ASP A 3 -4.69 -31.66 21.96
C ASP A 3 -6.05 -31.21 21.38
N ARG A 4 -6.83 -32.17 20.89
CA ARG A 4 -8.14 -31.91 20.26
C ARG A 4 -9.12 -31.27 21.23
N GLY A 5 -9.06 -31.60 22.53
CA GLY A 5 -9.90 -30.99 23.56
C GLY A 5 -9.63 -29.50 23.70
N SER A 6 -8.36 -29.11 23.76
CA SER A 6 -7.94 -27.71 23.88
C SER A 6 -8.35 -26.84 22.68
N LEU A 7 -8.34 -27.42 21.47
CA LEU A 7 -8.80 -26.72 20.26
C LEU A 7 -10.30 -26.49 20.27
N LYS A 8 -11.10 -27.46 20.73
CA LYS A 8 -12.56 -27.34 20.81
C LYS A 8 -12.98 -26.22 21.76
N GLU A 9 -12.38 -26.17 22.94
CA GLU A 9 -12.68 -25.14 23.93
C GLU A 9 -12.32 -23.74 23.40
N LYS A 10 -11.16 -23.61 22.75
CA LYS A 10 -10.75 -22.36 22.11
C LYS A 10 -11.71 -21.95 20.99
N TYR A 11 -12.01 -22.85 20.05
CA TYR A 11 -12.84 -22.55 18.88
C TYR A 11 -14.32 -22.32 19.22
N ALA A 12 -14.80 -22.88 20.32
CA ALA A 12 -16.13 -22.57 20.85
C ALA A 12 -16.30 -21.08 21.16
N THR A 13 -15.23 -20.40 21.60
CA THR A 13 -15.25 -18.96 21.94
C THR A 13 -14.93 -18.01 20.78
N MET A 14 -14.43 -18.52 19.65
CA MET A 14 -14.07 -17.70 18.49
C MET A 14 -15.30 -17.23 17.70
N ALA A 15 -15.19 -16.11 16.99
CA ALA A 15 -16.24 -15.66 16.09
C ALA A 15 -16.37 -16.60 14.88
N THR A 16 -17.56 -16.65 14.29
CA THR A 16 -17.83 -17.53 13.13
C THR A 16 -16.95 -17.18 11.94
N ASP A 17 -16.66 -15.89 11.74
CA ASP A 17 -15.78 -15.38 10.68
C ASP A 17 -14.35 -15.92 10.80
N ASP A 18 -13.82 -16.02 12.03
CA ASP A 18 -12.47 -16.54 12.29
C ASP A 18 -12.42 -18.06 12.03
N LEU A 19 -13.48 -18.79 12.38
CA LEU A 19 -13.59 -20.22 12.10
C LEU A 19 -13.66 -20.49 10.59
N LEU A 20 -14.38 -19.64 9.86
CA LEU A 20 -14.46 -19.70 8.40
C LEU A 20 -13.10 -19.41 7.75
N GLU A 21 -12.30 -18.49 8.32
CA GLU A 21 -10.92 -18.22 7.89
C GLU A 21 -10.01 -19.44 8.06
N ILE A 22 -10.08 -20.13 9.20
CA ILE A 22 -9.32 -21.37 9.43
C ILE A 22 -9.69 -22.45 8.41
N THR A 23 -10.98 -22.58 8.05
CA THR A 23 -11.42 -23.59 7.09
C THR A 23 -11.09 -23.28 5.63
N SER A 24 -10.85 -22.00 5.31
CA SER A 24 -10.48 -21.55 3.97
C SER A 24 -8.97 -21.61 3.75
N ASN A 25 -8.14 -21.26 4.75
CA ASN A 25 -6.68 -21.32 4.69
C ASN A 25 -6.10 -22.66 5.17
N LYS A 26 -6.50 -23.76 4.54
CA LYS A 26 -6.10 -25.13 4.95
C LYS A 26 -4.59 -25.39 4.93
N SER A 27 -3.81 -24.59 4.19
CA SER A 27 -2.34 -24.70 4.13
C SER A 27 -1.65 -24.27 5.41
N ASP A 28 -2.25 -23.34 6.15
CA ASP A 28 -1.61 -22.65 7.27
C ASP A 28 -1.96 -23.30 8.62
N TYR A 29 -2.95 -24.19 8.60
CA TYR A 29 -3.45 -24.91 9.76
C TYR A 29 -3.26 -26.41 9.63
N THR A 30 -3.17 -27.08 10.77
CA THR A 30 -3.13 -28.54 10.79
C THR A 30 -4.48 -29.11 10.38
N GLU A 31 -4.49 -30.30 9.77
CA GLU A 31 -5.73 -31.02 9.44
C GLU A 31 -6.63 -31.20 10.67
N LEU A 32 -6.01 -31.39 11.84
CA LEU A 32 -6.72 -31.45 13.13
C LEU A 32 -7.45 -30.13 13.43
N ALA A 33 -6.79 -28.98 13.28
CA ALA A 33 -7.41 -27.68 13.48
C ALA A 33 -8.56 -27.44 12.49
N VAL A 34 -8.36 -27.75 11.20
CA VAL A 34 -9.40 -27.61 10.17
C VAL A 34 -10.61 -28.48 10.48
N SER A 35 -10.41 -29.74 10.87
CA SER A 35 -11.51 -30.64 11.21
C SER A 35 -12.32 -30.17 12.43
N VAL A 36 -11.66 -29.64 13.46
CA VAL A 36 -12.33 -29.10 14.65
C VAL A 36 -13.10 -27.82 14.32
N ALA A 37 -12.55 -26.95 13.47
CA ALA A 37 -13.25 -25.74 13.01
C ALA A 37 -14.51 -26.08 12.19
N LEU A 38 -14.45 -27.09 11.32
CA LEU A 38 -15.62 -27.59 10.58
C LEU A 38 -16.69 -28.19 11.51
N GLU A 39 -16.29 -28.93 12.54
CA GLU A 39 -17.22 -29.44 13.55
C GLU A 39 -17.94 -28.31 14.29
N GLU A 40 -17.22 -27.26 14.68
CA GLU A 40 -17.82 -26.11 15.37
C GLU A 40 -18.73 -25.27 14.45
N LEU A 41 -18.37 -25.08 13.18
CA LEU A 41 -19.23 -24.42 12.19
C LEU A 41 -20.52 -25.20 11.95
N LYS A 42 -20.45 -26.54 11.90
CA LYS A 42 -21.63 -27.41 11.79
C LYS A 42 -22.52 -27.29 13.03
N LYS A 43 -21.95 -27.23 14.23
CA LYS A 43 -22.73 -26.99 15.47
C LYS A 43 -23.46 -25.63 15.45
N ARG A 44 -22.89 -24.64 14.77
CA ARG A 44 -23.49 -23.30 14.58
C ARG A 44 -24.48 -23.23 13.41
N ASN A 45 -24.81 -24.37 12.78
CA ASN A 45 -25.70 -24.47 11.61
C ASN A 45 -25.27 -23.61 10.40
N VAL A 46 -23.97 -23.36 10.24
CA VAL A 46 -23.45 -22.68 9.05
C VAL A 46 -23.53 -23.63 7.87
N ALA A 47 -24.18 -23.20 6.78
CA ALA A 47 -24.40 -24.06 5.62
C ALA A 47 -23.08 -24.30 4.87
N GLU A 48 -22.87 -25.49 4.29
CA GLU A 48 -21.69 -25.74 3.45
C GLU A 48 -21.60 -24.79 2.25
N ALA A 49 -22.73 -24.30 1.76
CA ALA A 49 -22.80 -23.27 0.72
C ALA A 49 -22.22 -21.93 1.22
N GLU A 50 -22.51 -21.54 2.47
CA GLU A 50 -21.96 -20.33 3.09
C GLU A 50 -20.45 -20.46 3.29
N ILE A 51 -19.99 -21.62 3.76
CA ILE A 51 -18.55 -21.93 3.92
C ILE A 51 -17.82 -21.81 2.57
N LYS A 52 -18.39 -22.36 1.49
CA LYS A 52 -17.82 -22.25 0.13
C LYS A 52 -17.84 -20.81 -0.39
N SER A 53 -18.91 -20.07 -0.12
CA SER A 53 -19.01 -18.66 -0.54
C SER A 53 -18.05 -17.75 0.23
N TYR A 54 -17.71 -18.09 1.47
CA TYR A 54 -16.80 -17.28 2.29
C TYR A 54 -15.38 -17.21 1.72
N VAL A 55 -14.92 -18.26 1.03
CA VAL A 55 -13.64 -18.24 0.28
C VAL A 55 -13.63 -17.10 -0.74
N SER A 56 -14.76 -16.85 -1.42
CA SER A 56 -14.88 -15.75 -2.39
C SER A 56 -14.95 -14.37 -1.73
N VAL A 57 -15.40 -14.28 -0.49
CA VAL A 57 -15.48 -13.02 0.29
C VAL A 57 -14.13 -12.67 0.92
N LEU A 58 -13.36 -13.66 1.39
CA LEU A 58 -11.99 -13.47 1.89
C LEU A 58 -11.04 -13.02 0.79
N ALA A 59 -11.18 -13.54 -0.44
CA ALA A 59 -10.47 -13.04 -1.61
C ALA A 59 -10.74 -11.54 -1.89
N TYR A 60 -11.78 -10.98 -1.29
CA TYR A 60 -12.19 -9.58 -1.42
C TYR A 60 -12.09 -8.80 -0.09
N LYS A 61 -11.26 -9.21 0.88
CA LYS A 61 -10.79 -8.25 1.89
C LYS A 61 -9.66 -7.45 1.22
N PRO A 62 -9.91 -6.23 0.70
CA PRO A 62 -8.84 -5.40 0.19
C PRO A 62 -7.85 -5.20 1.32
N ASP A 63 -6.66 -5.76 1.14
CA ASP A 63 -5.62 -5.69 2.13
C ASP A 63 -5.44 -4.23 2.56
N GLN A 64 -5.42 -3.99 3.87
CA GLN A 64 -5.36 -2.64 4.44
C GLN A 64 -4.13 -1.89 3.91
N THR A 65 -3.09 -2.63 3.54
CA THR A 65 -1.88 -2.17 2.86
C THR A 65 -2.16 -1.60 1.47
N VAL A 66 -3.07 -2.19 0.69
CA VAL A 66 -3.51 -1.72 -0.64
C VAL A 66 -4.33 -0.44 -0.52
N ILE A 67 -5.28 -0.39 0.41
CA ILE A 67 -6.07 0.82 0.68
C ILE A 67 -5.14 1.97 1.11
N ASN A 68 -4.27 1.72 2.08
CA ASN A 68 -3.41 2.76 2.61
C ASN A 68 -2.31 3.19 1.60
N ASN A 69 -1.86 2.28 0.72
CA ASN A 69 -0.95 2.60 -0.39
C ASN A 69 -1.60 3.43 -1.51
N HIS A 70 -2.93 3.49 -1.59
CA HIS A 70 -3.62 4.10 -2.73
C HIS A 70 -4.39 5.37 -2.39
N PHE A 71 -4.84 5.54 -1.14
CA PHE A 71 -5.60 6.73 -0.75
C PHE A 71 -4.76 7.80 -0.05
N VAL A 72 -3.57 7.46 0.47
CA VAL A 72 -2.77 8.40 1.26
C VAL A 72 -1.61 8.95 0.44
N ASP A 73 -1.91 9.99 -0.34
CA ASP A 73 -0.90 10.80 -1.05
C ASP A 73 0.07 11.49 -0.06
N LEU A 74 1.26 11.85 -0.54
CA LEU A 74 2.14 12.75 0.22
C LEU A 74 1.43 14.10 0.46
N ASN A 75 1.42 14.58 1.69
CA ASN A 75 0.95 15.93 2.00
C ASN A 75 1.73 16.98 1.20
N ILE A 76 1.09 18.10 0.82
CA ILE A 76 1.71 19.18 0.03
C ILE A 76 3.00 19.69 0.67
N PHE A 77 3.05 19.80 2.00
CA PHE A 77 4.25 20.21 2.72
C PHE A 77 5.41 19.23 2.53
N HIS A 78 5.13 17.92 2.50
CA HIS A 78 6.15 16.92 2.19
C HIS A 78 6.58 16.99 0.72
N LYS A 79 5.67 17.30 -0.22
CA LYS A 79 6.02 17.47 -1.63
C LYS A 79 6.95 18.66 -1.84
N VAL A 80 6.61 19.80 -1.23
CA VAL A 80 7.46 21.01 -1.22
C VAL A 80 8.79 20.73 -0.52
N GLY A 81 8.77 20.06 0.64
CA GLY A 81 9.97 19.69 1.38
C GLY A 81 10.91 18.80 0.57
N ASN A 82 10.41 17.74 -0.07
CA ASN A 82 11.23 16.87 -0.92
C ASN A 82 11.72 17.57 -2.20
N TYR A 83 10.95 18.51 -2.76
CA TYR A 83 11.37 19.29 -3.93
C TYR A 83 12.47 20.30 -3.58
N THR A 84 12.39 20.90 -2.39
CA THR A 84 13.35 21.92 -1.91
C THR A 84 14.61 21.32 -1.29
N LEU A 85 14.50 20.18 -0.62
CA LEU A 85 15.63 19.51 0.02
C LEU A 85 16.41 18.67 -0.99
N VAL A 86 17.42 19.30 -1.62
CA VAL A 86 18.34 18.63 -2.55
C VAL A 86 19.46 17.86 -1.82
N ILE A 87 19.50 17.87 -0.49
CA ILE A 87 20.59 17.25 0.29
C ILE A 87 20.35 15.73 0.47
N PRO A 88 21.16 14.85 -0.16
CA PRO A 88 20.99 13.39 -0.08
C PRO A 88 21.17 12.82 1.34
N ILE A 89 21.88 13.54 2.21
CA ILE A 89 22.19 13.12 3.59
C ILE A 89 20.96 13.23 4.50
N ILE A 90 20.19 14.32 4.38
CA ILE A 90 18.94 14.51 5.15
C ILE A 90 17.89 13.48 4.68
N LYS A 91 17.89 13.17 3.37
CA LYS A 91 17.06 12.13 2.77
C LYS A 91 17.25 10.78 3.46
N HIS A 92 18.48 10.30 3.65
CA HIS A 92 18.69 8.95 4.20
C HIS A 92 18.05 8.77 5.58
N ARG A 93 18.18 9.79 6.45
CA ARG A 93 17.66 9.76 7.81
C ARG A 93 16.14 9.94 7.86
N ALA A 94 15.59 10.89 7.10
CA ALA A 94 14.15 11.11 7.04
C ALA A 94 13.41 9.94 6.34
N TYR A 95 14.03 9.29 5.35
CA TYR A 95 13.44 8.14 4.67
C TYR A 95 13.56 6.83 5.44
N SER A 96 14.66 6.60 6.17
CA SER A 96 14.78 5.35 6.95
C SER A 96 13.64 5.24 7.95
N ASP A 97 13.31 6.35 8.61
CA ASP A 97 12.26 6.38 9.61
C ASP A 97 10.87 6.35 8.95
N PHE A 98 10.67 7.05 7.83
CA PHE A 98 9.38 7.02 7.12
C PHE A 98 9.05 5.66 6.48
N CYS A 99 10.04 4.96 5.92
CA CYS A 99 9.85 3.66 5.27
C CYS A 99 9.64 2.53 6.28
N ARG A 100 10.25 2.62 7.47
CA ARG A 100 10.22 1.55 8.47
C ARG A 100 8.87 1.43 9.19
N TYR A 101 8.09 2.51 9.24
CA TYR A 101 6.83 2.53 9.98
C TYR A 101 5.57 2.42 9.14
N THR A 102 5.66 2.55 7.80
CA THR A 102 4.44 2.82 7.02
C THR A 102 4.20 1.95 5.79
N GLY A 103 5.14 1.12 5.33
CA GLY A 103 4.89 0.18 4.22
C GLY A 103 4.50 0.83 2.88
N PHE A 104 4.63 2.17 2.74
CA PHE A 104 4.07 2.89 1.61
C PHE A 104 5.03 3.03 0.42
N ALA A 105 5.01 2.07 -0.50
CA ALA A 105 5.75 2.11 -1.76
C ALA A 105 5.42 3.36 -2.59
N LEU A 106 4.15 3.80 -2.55
CA LEU A 106 3.68 4.97 -3.30
C LEU A 106 4.33 6.27 -2.82
N LYS A 107 4.31 6.51 -1.50
CA LYS A 107 4.88 7.72 -0.89
C LYS A 107 6.38 7.82 -1.16
N LYS A 108 7.09 6.69 -1.11
CA LYS A 108 8.51 6.60 -1.46
C LYS A 108 8.76 7.03 -2.91
N ARG A 109 7.94 6.56 -3.85
CA ARG A 109 8.05 6.92 -5.27
C ARG A 109 7.74 8.39 -5.51
N GLN A 110 6.68 8.93 -4.90
CA GLN A 110 6.33 10.35 -4.99
C GLN A 110 7.45 11.24 -4.44
N ALA A 111 7.94 10.93 -3.25
CA ALA A 111 9.00 11.71 -2.63
C ALA A 111 10.31 11.64 -3.44
N ASN A 112 10.63 10.50 -4.07
CA ASN A 112 11.79 10.40 -4.97
C ASN A 112 11.57 11.18 -6.28
N TYR A 113 10.35 11.19 -6.81
CA TYR A 113 9.98 12.00 -7.98
C TYR A 113 10.18 13.49 -7.72
N TYR A 114 9.64 14.03 -6.62
CA TYR A 114 9.80 15.45 -6.26
C TYR A 114 11.27 15.82 -6.00
N LEU A 115 12.06 14.91 -5.43
CA LEU A 115 13.49 15.12 -5.23
C LEU A 115 14.25 15.24 -6.56
N VAL A 116 14.05 14.28 -7.46
CA VAL A 116 14.74 14.26 -8.77
C VAL A 116 14.34 15.48 -9.58
N THR A 117 13.04 15.75 -9.71
CA THR A 117 12.54 16.92 -10.43
C THR A 117 13.01 18.23 -9.80
N GLY A 118 12.97 18.36 -8.48
CA GLY A 118 13.49 19.52 -7.75
C GLY A 118 14.98 19.77 -8.00
N THR A 119 15.78 18.71 -8.02
CA THR A 119 17.22 18.79 -8.34
C THR A 119 17.43 19.20 -9.79
N THR A 120 16.69 18.63 -10.74
CA THR A 120 16.77 18.98 -12.16
C THR A 120 16.42 20.45 -12.40
N PHE A 121 15.29 20.91 -11.84
CA PHE A 121 14.87 22.31 -11.98
C PHE A 121 15.79 23.28 -11.23
N LEU A 122 16.40 22.85 -10.12
CA LEU A 122 17.43 23.64 -9.44
C LEU A 122 18.65 23.88 -10.35
N ILE A 123 19.16 22.82 -10.98
CA ILE A 123 20.31 22.91 -11.91
C ILE A 123 19.96 23.81 -13.10
N ILE A 124 18.77 23.63 -13.69
CA ILE A 124 18.29 24.46 -14.80
C ILE A 124 18.19 25.93 -14.37
N ALA A 125 17.62 26.20 -13.19
CA ALA A 125 17.47 27.56 -12.67
C ALA A 125 18.84 28.23 -12.46
N ILE A 126 19.85 27.50 -11.96
CA ILE A 126 21.22 28.02 -11.79
C ILE A 126 21.84 28.37 -13.15
N ILE A 127 21.76 27.47 -14.13
CA ILE A 127 22.32 27.69 -15.47
C ILE A 127 21.64 28.91 -16.13
N LEU A 128 20.32 28.98 -16.07
CA LEU A 128 19.57 30.07 -16.70
C LEU A 128 19.80 31.42 -16.02
N ALA A 129 19.86 31.45 -14.68
CA ALA A 129 20.17 32.66 -13.94
C ALA A 129 21.58 33.18 -14.24
N ALA A 130 22.56 32.27 -14.35
CA ALA A 130 23.95 32.63 -14.64
C ALA A 130 24.17 33.15 -16.07
N ASN A 131 23.46 32.60 -17.06
CA ASN A 131 23.70 32.91 -18.48
C ASN A 131 22.75 33.97 -19.05
N TYR A 132 21.53 34.11 -18.51
CA TYR A 132 20.45 34.91 -19.13
C TYR A 132 19.82 35.94 -18.19
N GLN A 133 20.38 36.14 -16.98
CA GLN A 133 19.82 37.04 -15.94
C GLN A 133 18.35 36.71 -15.59
N ALA A 134 17.92 35.47 -15.85
CA ALA A 134 16.57 35.03 -15.54
C ALA A 134 16.38 34.91 -14.02
N SER A 135 15.17 35.19 -13.54
CA SER A 135 14.87 35.04 -12.11
C SER A 135 14.91 33.57 -11.70
N PHE A 136 15.92 33.22 -10.91
CA PHE A 136 16.10 31.88 -10.33
C PHE A 136 14.82 31.37 -9.66
N LEU A 137 14.19 32.20 -8.82
CA LEU A 137 13.00 31.83 -8.07
C LEU A 137 11.81 31.53 -8.99
N LEU A 138 11.63 32.27 -10.09
CA LEU A 138 10.54 32.04 -11.03
C LEU A 138 10.72 30.73 -11.80
N ILE A 139 11.94 30.44 -12.26
CA ILE A 139 12.24 29.19 -12.96
C ILE A 139 12.05 28.00 -12.02
N TRP A 140 12.52 28.13 -10.78
CA TRP A 140 12.44 27.05 -9.82
C TRP A 140 11.01 26.79 -9.33
N ALA A 141 10.23 27.85 -9.08
CA ALA A 141 8.82 27.75 -8.70
C ALA A 141 7.95 27.21 -9.85
N SER A 142 8.19 27.65 -11.09
CA SER A 142 7.47 27.11 -12.26
C SER A 142 7.78 25.62 -12.48
N GLY A 143 9.01 25.18 -12.23
CA GLY A 143 9.38 23.77 -12.22
C GLY A 143 8.59 22.94 -11.21
N PHE A 144 8.30 23.49 -10.03
CA PHE A 144 7.46 22.84 -9.03
C PHE A 144 6.02 22.71 -9.55
N SER A 145 5.45 23.78 -10.10
CA SER A 145 4.10 23.76 -10.66
C SER A 145 3.95 22.70 -11.77
N ILE A 146 4.91 22.62 -12.69
CA ILE A 146 4.92 21.62 -13.77
C ILE A 146 4.98 20.20 -13.18
N SER A 147 5.89 19.97 -12.23
CA SER A 147 6.07 18.66 -11.60
C SER A 147 4.83 18.24 -10.81
N PHE A 148 4.19 19.18 -10.12
CA PHE A 148 2.97 18.96 -9.36
C PHE A 148 1.77 18.60 -10.26
N LEU A 149 1.58 19.34 -11.37
CA LEU A 149 0.53 19.04 -12.33
C LEU A 149 0.73 17.66 -12.98
N PHE A 150 1.96 17.29 -13.29
CA PHE A 150 2.28 15.99 -13.87
C PHE A 150 2.02 14.84 -12.89
N ASP A 151 2.34 15.03 -11.61
CA ASP A 151 2.05 14.07 -10.55
C ASP A 151 0.54 13.84 -10.37
N ILE A 152 -0.27 14.91 -10.37
CA ILE A 152 -1.73 14.80 -10.29
C ILE A 152 -2.31 14.15 -11.54
N GLY A 153 -1.93 14.62 -12.73
CA GLY A 153 -2.57 14.23 -13.98
C GLY A 153 -2.16 12.85 -14.48
N TYR A 154 -0.87 12.53 -14.46
CA TYR A 154 -0.33 11.34 -15.11
C TYR A 154 -0.13 10.17 -14.14
N ASN A 155 0.48 10.41 -12.98
CA ASN A 155 0.79 9.32 -12.04
C ASN A 155 -0.47 8.76 -11.39
N LYS A 156 -1.40 9.63 -10.97
CA LYS A 156 -2.63 9.19 -10.29
C LYS A 156 -3.55 8.40 -11.20
N THR A 157 -3.77 8.90 -12.42
CA THR A 157 -4.61 8.22 -13.43
C THR A 157 -4.03 6.87 -13.83
N ARG A 158 -2.70 6.79 -14.05
CA ARG A 158 -2.04 5.54 -14.40
C ARG A 158 -2.06 4.51 -13.27
N GLN A 159 -1.92 4.94 -12.02
CA GLN A 159 -2.01 4.05 -10.87
C GLN A 159 -3.41 3.47 -10.71
N ILE A 160 -4.45 4.31 -10.80
CA ILE A 160 -5.84 3.86 -10.76
C ILE A 160 -6.13 2.85 -11.88
N GLY A 161 -5.59 3.09 -13.09
CA GLY A 161 -5.73 2.17 -14.23
C GLY A 161 -5.07 0.81 -13.98
N GLN A 162 -3.82 0.78 -13.52
CA GLN A 162 -3.09 -0.46 -13.24
C GLN A 162 -3.71 -1.30 -12.13
N ILE A 163 -4.38 -0.66 -11.17
CA ILE A 163 -5.08 -1.35 -10.08
C ILE A 163 -6.40 -1.94 -10.57
N ARG A 164 -7.19 -1.18 -11.34
CA ARG A 164 -8.42 -1.72 -11.95
C ARG A 164 -8.11 -2.96 -12.78
N GLU A 165 -7.08 -2.87 -13.63
CA GLU A 165 -6.64 -3.98 -14.46
C GLU A 165 -6.27 -5.23 -13.63
N LYS A 166 -5.60 -5.07 -12.48
CA LYS A 166 -5.18 -6.21 -11.65
C LYS A 166 -6.27 -6.78 -10.74
N VAL A 167 -7.18 -5.92 -10.27
CA VAL A 167 -8.40 -6.35 -9.58
C VAL A 167 -9.27 -7.14 -10.55
N ASP A 168 -9.41 -6.68 -11.80
CA ASP A 168 -10.14 -7.38 -12.85
C ASP A 168 -9.47 -8.72 -13.24
N GLU A 169 -8.13 -8.82 -13.12
CA GLU A 169 -7.36 -10.06 -13.33
C GLU A 169 -7.30 -11.01 -12.13
N GLY A 170 -7.86 -10.65 -10.97
CA GLY A 170 -7.82 -11.47 -9.75
C GLY A 170 -6.40 -11.72 -9.19
N LYS A 171 -5.43 -10.86 -9.53
CA LYS A 171 -4.05 -10.97 -9.05
C LYS A 171 -3.83 -10.14 -7.80
N ASP A 172 -3.11 -10.71 -6.85
CA ASP A 172 -2.72 -10.04 -5.60
C ASP A 172 -1.92 -8.75 -5.90
N PRO A 173 -2.40 -7.57 -5.47
CA PRO A 173 -1.74 -6.29 -5.72
C PRO A 173 -0.32 -6.18 -5.14
N GLU A 174 0.04 -7.02 -4.16
CA GLU A 174 1.34 -6.96 -3.48
C GLU A 174 2.52 -7.45 -4.33
N ALA A 175 2.30 -8.37 -5.29
CA ALA A 175 3.38 -8.99 -6.09
C ALA A 175 4.08 -8.05 -7.09
N VAL A 176 3.77 -6.75 -7.05
CA VAL A 176 4.12 -5.74 -8.05
C VAL A 176 5.14 -4.73 -7.52
N PHE A 177 5.36 -4.69 -6.21
CA PHE A 177 6.13 -3.62 -5.56
C PHE A 177 7.44 -4.09 -4.92
#